data_AF-A0A0B6YSU5-F1
#
_entry.id   AF-A0A0B6YSU5-F1
#
_cell.length_a   1.000
_cell.length_b   1.000
_cell.length_c   1.000
_cell.angle_alpha   90.00
_cell.angle_beta   90.00
_cell.angle_gamma   90.00
#
_symmetry.space_group_name_H-M   'P 1'
#
loop_
_entity.id
_entity.type
_entity.pdbx_description
1 polymer ?
#
loop_
_entity_poly.entity_id
_entity_poly.type
_entity_poly.pdbx_seq_one_letter_code
_entity_poly.pdbx_strand_id
1 'polypeptide(L)'
;REYSKIGSAYKQLAQTFNLDKGAYSLALTAAIDYTGDAYIEIGEMFARQPNQDGYPLIESLYEYKGLLQTFPDALKVHEGAIGKAKECTKLQDEGRMTESEVNSVLTRADTISYGTLAEVNQFQHERVQDFKYMMQKYLNDQIAFYRRLTSKLEDALQHYSNA
;
A
#
# COMPACT_ATOMS: atom_id res chain seq x y z
N ARG A 1 -17.75 10.05 6.55
CA ARG A 1 -18.58 10.49 7.71
C ARG A 1 -18.74 12.01 7.74
N GLU A 2 -17.66 12.80 7.68
CA GLU A 2 -17.78 14.27 7.75
C GLU A 2 -18.38 14.89 6.48
N TYR A 3 -17.97 14.46 5.27
CA TYR A 3 -18.56 14.95 4.02
C TYR A 3 -20.08 14.71 3.91
N SER A 4 -20.56 13.53 4.34
CA SER A 4 -22.00 13.24 4.38
C SER A 4 -22.76 14.17 5.34
N LYS A 5 -22.17 14.54 6.49
CA LYS A 5 -22.79 15.51 7.41
C LYS A 5 -22.86 16.90 6.79
N ILE A 6 -21.80 17.34 6.10
CA ILE A 6 -21.76 18.61 5.38
C ILE A 6 -22.85 18.63 4.30
N GLY A 7 -22.95 17.57 3.51
CA GLY A 7 -23.99 17.45 2.48
C GLY A 7 -25.41 17.47 3.07
N SER A 8 -25.64 16.78 4.18
CA SER A 8 -26.93 16.86 4.91
C SER A 8 -27.25 18.27 5.41
N ALA A 9 -26.25 19.05 5.83
CA ALA A 9 -26.47 20.44 6.26
C ALA A 9 -26.91 21.33 5.08
N TYR A 10 -26.30 21.17 3.90
CA TYR A 10 -26.74 21.87 2.69
C TYR A 10 -28.16 21.49 2.28
N LYS A 11 -28.50 20.19 2.33
CA LYS A 11 -29.86 19.70 2.09
C LYS A 11 -30.89 20.35 3.03
N GLN A 12 -30.58 20.42 4.32
CA GLN A 12 -31.48 21.05 5.32
C GLN A 12 -31.64 22.55 5.08
N LEU A 13 -30.57 23.24 4.69
CA LEU A 13 -30.63 24.65 4.32
C LEU A 13 -31.53 24.86 3.09
N ALA A 14 -31.35 24.06 2.04
CA ALA A 14 -32.19 24.13 0.84
C ALA A 14 -33.67 23.84 1.16
N GLN A 15 -33.95 22.88 2.03
CA GLN A 15 -35.32 22.61 2.50
C GLN A 15 -35.94 23.83 3.19
N THR A 16 -35.16 24.56 3.99
CA THR A 16 -35.62 25.78 4.65
C THR A 16 -35.86 26.91 3.64
N PHE A 17 -34.99 27.06 2.64
CA PHE A 17 -35.16 28.08 1.59
C PHE A 17 -36.35 27.82 0.68
N ASN A 18 -36.70 26.54 0.44
CA ASN A 18 -37.91 26.15 -0.29
C ASN A 18 -39.23 26.54 0.40
N LEU A 19 -39.20 27.04 1.64
CA LEU A 19 -40.36 27.66 2.28
C LEU A 19 -40.76 28.98 1.60
N ASP A 20 -39.78 29.69 1.01
CA ASP A 20 -40.02 30.83 0.12
C ASP A 20 -40.20 30.33 -1.32
N LYS A 21 -41.40 30.55 -1.87
CA LYS A 21 -41.76 30.11 -3.24
C LYS A 21 -41.53 31.20 -4.29
N GLY A 22 -40.85 32.29 -3.93
CA GLY A 22 -40.46 33.33 -4.89
C GLY A 22 -39.61 32.77 -6.01
N ALA A 23 -39.99 33.05 -7.26
CA ALA A 23 -39.29 32.55 -8.45
C ALA A 23 -37.79 32.93 -8.47
N TYR A 24 -37.43 34.05 -7.85
CA TYR A 24 -36.05 34.52 -7.72
C TYR A 24 -35.16 33.63 -6.82
N SER A 25 -35.75 32.80 -5.96
CA SER A 25 -35.04 31.97 -4.97
C SER A 25 -34.86 30.52 -5.42
N LEU A 26 -35.70 30.05 -6.37
CA LEU A 26 -35.78 28.64 -6.74
C LEU A 26 -34.46 28.09 -7.31
N ALA A 27 -33.81 28.84 -8.19
CA ALA A 27 -32.60 28.37 -8.87
C ALA A 27 -31.40 28.29 -7.90
N LEU A 28 -31.21 29.30 -7.04
CA LEU A 28 -30.25 29.25 -5.95
C LEU A 28 -30.50 28.09 -4.98
N THR A 29 -31.76 27.90 -4.57
CA THR A 29 -32.13 26.83 -3.65
C THR A 29 -31.84 25.45 -4.24
N ALA A 30 -32.11 25.25 -5.53
CA ALA A 30 -31.77 24.03 -6.24
C ALA A 30 -30.25 23.80 -6.33
N ALA A 31 -29.45 24.85 -6.55
CA ALA A 31 -27.99 24.73 -6.57
C ALA A 31 -27.40 24.36 -5.18
N ILE A 32 -27.96 24.90 -4.10
CA ILE A 32 -27.59 24.52 -2.72
C ILE A 32 -27.98 23.06 -2.44
N ASP A 33 -29.17 22.64 -2.88
CA ASP A 33 -29.63 21.26 -2.73
C ASP A 33 -28.71 20.27 -3.46
N TYR A 34 -28.30 20.61 -4.68
CA TYR A 34 -27.36 19.81 -5.47
C TYR A 34 -25.97 19.74 -4.84
N THR A 35 -25.49 20.84 -4.25
CA THR A 35 -24.23 20.85 -3.49
C THR A 35 -24.30 19.87 -2.31
N GLY A 36 -25.48 19.75 -1.68
CA GLY A 36 -25.74 18.71 -0.68
C GLY A 36 -25.52 17.30 -1.21
N ASP A 37 -26.08 16.96 -2.37
CA ASP A 37 -25.87 15.66 -3.02
C ASP A 37 -24.40 15.43 -3.38
N ALA A 38 -23.73 16.44 -3.95
CA ALA A 38 -22.32 16.35 -4.33
C ALA A 38 -21.43 15.99 -3.12
N TYR A 39 -21.64 16.61 -1.96
CA TYR A 39 -20.88 16.31 -0.75
C TYR A 39 -21.22 14.94 -0.15
N ILE A 40 -22.47 14.48 -0.26
CA ILE A 40 -22.83 13.10 0.14
C ILE A 40 -22.09 12.09 -0.73
N GLU A 41 -22.12 12.29 -2.05
CA GLU A 41 -21.44 11.41 -3.02
C GLU A 41 -19.92 11.41 -2.82
N ILE A 42 -19.29 12.57 -2.59
CA ILE A 42 -17.87 12.66 -2.22
C ILE A 42 -17.59 11.81 -0.97
N GLY A 43 -18.49 11.82 0.02
CA GLY A 43 -18.39 10.95 1.19
C GLY A 43 -18.39 9.46 0.83
N GLU A 44 -19.21 9.04 -0.12
CA GLU A 44 -19.22 7.66 -0.64
C GLU A 44 -17.97 7.33 -1.45
N MET A 45 -17.47 8.27 -2.25
CA MET A 45 -16.23 8.12 -3.01
C MET A 45 -15.07 7.80 -2.05
N PHE A 46 -14.92 8.56 -0.97
CA PHE A 46 -13.91 8.28 0.07
C PHE A 46 -14.12 6.91 0.74
N ALA A 47 -15.37 6.47 0.96
CA ALA A 47 -15.64 5.17 1.56
C ALA A 47 -15.26 4.00 0.63
N ARG A 48 -15.39 4.17 -0.69
CA ARG A 48 -15.05 3.15 -1.69
C ARG A 48 -13.58 3.16 -2.10
N GLN A 49 -12.89 4.29 -1.94
CA GLN A 49 -11.51 4.48 -2.41
C GLN A 49 -10.50 3.46 -1.87
N PRO A 50 -10.50 3.06 -0.58
CA PRO A 50 -9.48 2.14 -0.05
C PRO A 50 -9.37 0.82 -0.80
N ASN A 51 -10.45 0.31 -1.41
CA ASN A 51 -10.43 -0.90 -2.22
C ASN A 51 -9.57 -0.77 -3.49
N GLN A 52 -9.36 0.45 -3.97
CA GLN A 52 -8.65 0.72 -5.23
C GLN A 52 -7.14 0.86 -5.01
N ASP A 53 -6.74 1.48 -3.89
CA ASP A 53 -5.36 1.89 -3.67
C ASP A 53 -4.77 1.43 -2.33
N GLY A 54 -5.44 1.73 -1.22
CA GLY A 54 -4.96 1.48 0.13
C GLY A 54 -4.83 0.00 0.46
N TYR A 55 -5.86 -0.81 0.16
CA TYR A 55 -5.82 -2.25 0.42
C TYR A 55 -4.77 -2.97 -0.43
N PRO A 56 -4.67 -2.76 -1.76
CA PRO A 56 -3.59 -3.35 -2.55
C PRO A 56 -2.18 -2.98 -2.06
N LEU A 57 -1.98 -1.73 -1.62
CA LEU A 57 -0.72 -1.28 -1.03
C LEU A 57 -0.41 -2.06 0.27
N ILE A 58 -1.40 -2.18 1.16
CA ILE A 58 -1.26 -2.90 2.43
C ILE A 58 -0.99 -4.39 2.20
N GLU A 59 -1.69 -5.03 1.26
CA GLU A 59 -1.47 -6.44 0.90
C GLU A 59 -0.03 -6.69 0.45
N SER A 60 0.49 -5.84 -0.44
CA SER A 60 1.88 -5.92 -0.91
C SER A 60 2.88 -5.77 0.26
N LEU A 61 2.61 -4.88 1.20
CA LEU A 61 3.44 -4.71 2.40
C LEU A 61 3.37 -5.94 3.32
N TYR A 62 2.21 -6.60 3.43
CA TYR A 62 2.07 -7.84 4.22
C TYR A 62 2.82 -9.01 3.60
N GLU A 63 2.87 -9.11 2.27
CA GLU A 63 3.68 -10.11 1.57
C GLU A 63 5.17 -9.95 1.91
N TYR A 64 5.71 -8.74 1.76
CA TYR A 64 7.09 -8.44 2.13
C TYR A 64 7.37 -8.63 3.62
N LYS A 65 6.41 -8.34 4.50
CA LYS A 65 6.53 -8.66 5.92
C LYS A 65 6.69 -10.17 6.13
N GLY A 66 5.91 -10.99 5.43
CA GLY A 66 6.01 -12.45 5.49
C GLY A 66 7.37 -12.96 5.02
N LEU A 67 7.86 -12.48 3.88
CA LEU A 67 9.20 -12.80 3.37
C LEU A 67 10.30 -12.38 4.35
N LEU A 68 10.19 -11.18 4.93
CA LEU A 68 11.19 -10.68 5.87
C LEU A 68 11.26 -11.50 7.16
N GLN A 69 10.14 -12.09 7.58
CA GLN A 69 10.07 -12.94 8.77
C GLN A 69 10.83 -14.26 8.61
N THR A 70 11.13 -14.71 7.39
CA THR A 70 11.88 -15.97 7.18
C THR A 70 13.40 -15.78 7.20
N PHE A 71 13.90 -14.55 6.99
CA PHE A 71 15.35 -14.30 6.94
C PHE A 71 16.11 -14.63 8.22
N PRO A 72 15.62 -14.33 9.44
CA PRO A 72 16.35 -14.66 10.66
C PRO A 72 16.72 -16.15 10.77
N ASP A 73 15.78 -17.04 10.43
CA ASP A 73 16.03 -18.48 10.48
C ASP A 73 16.97 -18.94 9.35
N ALA A 74 16.81 -18.40 8.15
CA ALA A 74 17.70 -18.71 7.03
C ALA A 74 19.16 -18.26 7.30
N LEU A 75 19.33 -17.05 7.85
CA LEU A 75 20.65 -16.53 8.23
C LEU A 75 21.26 -17.32 9.38
N LYS A 76 20.46 -17.76 10.36
CA LYS A 76 20.94 -18.62 11.45
C LYS A 76 21.47 -19.96 10.94
N VAL A 77 20.83 -20.56 9.94
CA VAL A 77 21.32 -21.79 9.29
C VAL A 77 22.65 -21.52 8.58
N HIS A 78 22.76 -20.40 7.86
CA HIS A 78 24.00 -19.99 7.19
C HIS A 78 25.15 -19.76 8.19
N GLU A 79 24.90 -19.00 9.27
CA GLU A 79 25.86 -18.77 10.35
C GLU A 79 26.30 -20.09 11.02
N GLY A 80 25.36 -21.01 11.26
CA GLY A 80 25.65 -22.33 11.80
C GLY A 80 26.54 -23.17 10.89
N ALA A 81 26.30 -23.13 9.56
CA ALA A 81 27.13 -23.82 8.58
C ALA A 81 28.57 -23.27 8.55
N ILE A 82 28.73 -21.94 8.56
CA ILE A 82 30.05 -21.29 8.64
C ILE A 82 30.76 -21.63 9.96
N GLY A 83 30.03 -21.61 11.08
CA GLY A 83 30.56 -21.97 12.39
C GLY A 83 31.10 -23.40 12.40
N LYS A 84 30.33 -24.35 11.86
CA LYS A 84 30.75 -25.76 11.78
C LYS A 84 31.94 -25.97 10.85
N ALA A 85 31.99 -25.29 9.71
CA ALA A 85 33.14 -25.31 8.81
C ALA A 85 34.43 -24.89 9.51
N LYS A 86 34.40 -23.80 10.28
CA LYS A 86 35.54 -23.32 11.07
C LYS A 86 35.96 -24.31 12.17
N GLU A 87 34.99 -24.90 12.87
CA GLU A 87 35.26 -25.91 13.90
C GLU A 87 35.93 -27.16 13.29
N CYS A 88 35.43 -27.66 12.15
CA CYS A 88 35.99 -28.82 11.46
C CYS A 88 37.42 -28.56 10.94
N THR A 89 37.69 -27.35 10.44
CA THR A 89 39.04 -26.94 10.03
C THR A 89 40.00 -27.00 11.22
N LYS A 90 39.59 -26.48 12.39
CA LYS A 90 40.39 -26.55 13.62
C LYS A 90 40.63 -28.00 14.07
N LEU A 91 39.63 -28.88 13.96
CA LEU A 91 39.78 -30.30 14.32
C LEU A 91 40.77 -31.03 13.40
N GLN A 92 40.85 -30.65 12.12
CA GLN A 92 41.89 -31.15 11.21
C GLN A 92 43.27 -30.67 11.64
N ASP A 93 43.43 -29.39 12.00
CA ASP A 93 44.72 -28.85 12.49
C ASP A 93 45.19 -29.58 13.76
N GLU A 94 44.25 -30.02 14.61
CA GLU A 94 44.51 -30.85 15.80
C GLU A 94 44.75 -32.34 15.49
N GLY A 95 44.67 -32.76 14.21
CA GLY A 95 44.82 -34.15 13.78
C GLY A 95 43.65 -35.07 14.14
N ARG A 96 42.49 -34.49 14.48
CA ARG A 96 41.29 -35.20 14.99
C ARG A 96 40.24 -35.45 13.92
N MET A 97 40.46 -34.99 12.70
CA MET A 97 39.53 -35.12 11.58
C MET A 97 40.31 -35.22 10.28
N THR A 98 39.84 -36.04 9.33
CA THR A 98 40.52 -36.22 8.05
C THR A 98 40.23 -35.07 7.09
N GLU A 99 41.15 -34.82 6.16
CA GLU A 99 40.97 -33.81 5.11
C GLU A 99 39.72 -34.06 4.26
N SER A 100 39.43 -35.33 3.93
CA SER A 100 38.23 -35.68 3.17
C SER A 100 36.94 -35.34 3.92
N GLU A 101 36.89 -35.52 5.23
CA GLU A 101 35.72 -35.17 6.04
C GLU A 101 35.54 -33.65 6.12
N VAL A 102 36.63 -32.90 6.28
CA VAL A 102 36.57 -31.43 6.34
C VAL A 102 36.11 -30.86 5.00
N ASN A 103 36.69 -31.34 3.88
CA ASN A 103 36.31 -30.89 2.54
C ASN A 103 34.83 -31.12 2.23
N SER A 104 34.23 -32.21 2.74
CA SER A 104 32.80 -32.47 2.64
C SER A 104 31.96 -31.41 3.37
N VAL A 105 32.36 -31.03 4.59
CA VAL A 105 31.67 -29.99 5.37
C VAL A 105 31.83 -28.61 4.71
N LEU A 106 33.04 -28.27 4.25
CA LEU A 106 33.31 -27.02 3.54
C LEU A 106 32.45 -26.88 2.28
N THR A 107 32.40 -27.92 1.44
CA THR A 107 31.58 -27.91 0.22
C THR A 107 30.10 -27.65 0.50
N ARG A 108 29.57 -28.22 1.61
CA ARG A 108 28.17 -27.99 2.02
C ARG A 108 27.96 -26.59 2.57
N ALA A 109 28.89 -26.08 3.36
CA ALA A 109 28.84 -24.70 3.86
C ALA A 109 28.90 -23.67 2.72
N ASP A 110 29.72 -23.92 1.69
CA ASP A 110 29.79 -23.09 0.49
C ASP A 110 28.49 -23.14 -0.30
N THR A 111 27.92 -24.33 -0.49
CA THR A 111 26.61 -24.50 -1.17
C THR A 111 25.52 -23.70 -0.45
N ILE A 112 25.45 -23.78 0.89
CA ILE A 112 24.51 -22.99 1.69
C ILE A 112 24.78 -21.49 1.50
N SER A 113 26.05 -21.07 1.56
CA SER A 113 26.43 -19.67 1.41
C SER A 113 26.02 -19.09 0.06
N TYR A 114 26.32 -19.79 -1.03
CA TYR A 114 25.93 -19.36 -2.38
C TYR A 114 24.41 -19.33 -2.55
N GLY A 115 23.69 -20.31 -1.99
CA GLY A 115 22.23 -20.30 -1.97
C GLY A 115 21.68 -19.07 -1.24
N THR A 116 22.14 -18.79 -0.02
CA THR A 116 21.72 -17.62 0.76
C THR A 116 22.04 -16.31 0.04
N LEU A 117 23.23 -16.18 -0.55
CA LEU A 117 23.62 -15.00 -1.33
C LEU A 117 22.74 -14.78 -2.56
N ALA A 118 22.42 -15.87 -3.29
CA ALA A 118 21.54 -15.81 -4.45
C ALA A 118 20.12 -15.36 -4.06
N GLU A 119 19.57 -15.92 -2.99
CA GLU A 119 18.23 -15.54 -2.49
C GLU A 119 18.18 -14.09 -2.01
N VAL A 120 19.20 -13.62 -1.28
CA VAL A 120 19.28 -12.21 -0.87
C VAL A 120 19.36 -11.30 -2.10
N ASN A 121 20.13 -11.67 -3.13
CA ASN A 121 20.23 -10.89 -4.36
C ASN A 121 18.87 -10.84 -5.09
N GLN A 122 18.22 -11.99 -5.26
CA GLN A 122 16.90 -12.08 -5.88
C GLN A 122 15.88 -11.23 -5.13
N PHE A 123 15.83 -11.34 -3.80
CA PHE A 123 14.96 -10.53 -2.96
C PHE A 123 15.17 -9.02 -3.19
N GLN A 124 16.42 -8.56 -3.30
CA GLN A 124 16.68 -7.15 -3.58
C GLN A 124 16.22 -6.73 -4.98
N HIS A 125 16.35 -7.61 -5.97
CA HIS A 125 15.91 -7.35 -7.33
C HIS A 125 14.39 -7.20 -7.41
N GLU A 126 13.65 -8.17 -6.86
CA GLU A 126 12.18 -8.14 -6.81
C GLU A 126 11.68 -6.95 -6.00
N ARG A 127 12.27 -6.69 -4.82
CA ARG A 127 11.91 -5.55 -3.97
C ARG A 127 11.92 -4.23 -4.73
N VAL A 128 12.93 -4.00 -5.57
CA VAL A 128 13.03 -2.75 -6.32
C VAL A 128 11.90 -2.64 -7.35
N GLN A 129 11.57 -3.73 -8.04
CA GLN A 129 10.53 -3.74 -9.06
C GLN A 129 9.14 -3.61 -8.45
N ASP A 130 8.86 -4.38 -7.41
CA ASP A 130 7.56 -4.42 -6.75
C ASP A 130 7.24 -3.10 -6.06
N PHE A 131 8.16 -2.56 -5.26
CA PHE A 131 7.92 -1.28 -4.59
C PHE A 131 7.74 -0.14 -5.58
N LYS A 132 8.46 -0.17 -6.70
CA LYS A 132 8.24 0.80 -7.78
C LYS A 132 6.82 0.70 -8.32
N TYR A 133 6.38 -0.49 -8.72
CA TYR A 133 5.05 -0.70 -9.28
C TYR A 133 3.94 -0.38 -8.27
N MET A 134 4.07 -0.87 -7.04
CA MET A 134 3.17 -0.63 -5.92
C MET A 134 2.97 0.87 -5.67
N MET A 135 4.05 1.64 -5.57
CA MET A 135 3.97 3.09 -5.34
C MET A 135 3.43 3.83 -6.56
N GLN A 136 3.79 3.43 -7.77
CA GLN A 136 3.24 4.02 -9.00
C GLN A 136 1.73 3.81 -9.07
N LYS A 137 1.24 2.60 -8.79
CA LYS A 137 -0.20 2.29 -8.78
C LYS A 137 -0.93 3.13 -7.74
N TYR A 138 -0.45 3.11 -6.49
CA TYR A 138 -1.06 3.86 -5.40
C TYR A 138 -1.20 5.35 -5.73
N LEU A 139 -0.12 5.98 -6.22
CA LEU A 139 -0.13 7.40 -6.55
C LEU A 139 -1.05 7.71 -7.76
N ASN A 140 -1.06 6.86 -8.78
CA ASN A 140 -1.97 7.04 -9.92
C ASN A 140 -3.44 6.97 -9.50
N ASP A 141 -3.79 6.02 -8.65
CA ASP A 141 -5.16 5.86 -8.16
C ASP A 141 -5.60 7.02 -7.24
N GLN A 142 -4.68 7.51 -6.39
CA GLN A 142 -4.89 8.74 -5.60
C GLN A 142 -5.11 9.96 -6.50
N ILE A 143 -4.28 10.15 -7.53
CA ILE A 143 -4.45 11.26 -8.50
C ILE A 143 -5.81 11.15 -9.19
N ALA A 144 -6.17 9.96 -9.69
CA ALA A 144 -7.45 9.74 -10.35
C ALA A 144 -8.64 9.97 -9.41
N PHE A 145 -8.52 9.61 -8.14
CA PHE A 145 -9.51 9.91 -7.11
C PHE A 145 -9.72 11.42 -6.93
N TYR A 146 -8.64 12.17 -6.69
CA TYR A 146 -8.75 13.62 -6.47
C TYR A 146 -9.25 14.35 -7.71
N ARG A 147 -8.89 13.91 -8.93
CA ARG A 147 -9.46 14.47 -10.17
C ARG A 147 -10.97 14.27 -10.26
N ARG A 148 -11.47 13.08 -9.93
CA ARG A 148 -12.92 12.80 -9.90
C ARG A 148 -13.63 13.66 -8.85
N LEU A 149 -13.01 13.84 -7.68
CA LEU A 149 -13.53 14.71 -6.63
C LEU A 149 -13.60 16.16 -7.12
N THR A 150 -12.54 16.66 -7.75
CA THR A 150 -12.52 18.01 -8.33
C THR A 150 -13.63 18.18 -9.36
N SER A 151 -13.80 17.24 -10.30
CA SER A 151 -14.89 17.28 -11.29
C SER A 151 -16.27 17.36 -10.61
N LYS A 152 -16.48 16.62 -9.51
CA LYS A 152 -17.75 16.67 -8.77
C LYS A 152 -18.03 18.05 -8.16
N LEU A 153 -16.98 18.74 -7.68
CA LEU A 153 -17.09 20.10 -7.16
C LEU A 153 -17.29 21.12 -8.29
N GLU A 154 -16.63 20.95 -9.43
CA GLU A 154 -16.81 21.79 -10.62
C GLU A 154 -18.25 21.70 -11.15
N ASP A 155 -18.81 20.49 -11.23
CA ASP A 155 -20.21 20.27 -11.60
C ASP A 155 -21.15 21.02 -10.63
N ALA A 156 -20.93 20.89 -9.33
CA ALA A 156 -21.73 21.58 -8.32
C ALA A 156 -21.62 23.12 -8.44
N LEU A 157 -20.43 23.64 -8.72
CA LEU A 157 -20.21 25.07 -8.95
C LEU A 157 -20.99 25.56 -10.18
N GLN A 158 -21.05 24.77 -11.25
CA GLN A 158 -21.75 25.15 -12.47
C GLN A 158 -23.25 25.36 -12.24
N HIS A 159 -23.88 24.64 -11.31
CA HIS A 159 -25.28 24.86 -10.96
C HIS A 159 -25.56 26.29 -10.45
N TYR A 160 -24.58 26.96 -9.86
CA TYR A 160 -24.72 28.35 -9.43
C TYR A 160 -24.55 29.37 -10.57
N SER A 161 -23.96 28.97 -11.70
CA SER A 161 -23.80 29.87 -12.86
C SER A 161 -25.14 30.16 -13.56
N ASN A 162 -26.14 29.29 -13.35
CA ASN A 162 -27.49 29.41 -13.89
C ASN A 162 -28.52 29.79 -12.80
N ALA A 163 -28.06 30.14 -11.60
CA ALA A 163 -28.88 30.37 -10.40
C ALA A 163 -29.17 31.85 -10.12
#